data_AF-K8W711-F1
#
_entry.id   AF-K8W711-F1
#
_cell.length_a   1.000
_cell.length_b   1.000
_cell.length_c   1.000
_cell.angle_alpha   90.00
_cell.angle_beta   90.00
_cell.angle_gamma   90.00
#
_symmetry.space_group_name_H-M   'P 1'
#
loop_
_entity.id
_entity.type
_entity.pdbx_description
1 polymer ?
#
loop_
_entity_poly.entity_id
_entity_poly.type
_entity_poly.pdbx_seq_one_letter_code
_entity_poly.pdbx_strand_id
1 'polypeptide(L)'
;MLEMLLQWYRRRFADPQAVALFTLLIVGFCIIFFFSNILAPLLVAIVLAYLLEWPTHILQRVGCSRVVAVSIILTLFAGISAMVILIIAPTAWQQGLNLVTDLPSMVNRFNEFAQTLPDRYPALVDAGIIDMMADNLRGRLSSMAETAVKMSVASLIGMFTLAIYLVLVPLMVFFY
;
A
#
# COMPACT_ATOMS: atom_id res chain seq x y z
N MET A 1 -42.13 -0.21 -16.15
CA MET A 1 -40.66 -0.19 -16.02
C MET A 1 -40.07 -1.58 -15.75
N LEU A 2 -40.63 -2.36 -14.81
CA LEU A 2 -40.20 -3.74 -14.56
C LEU A 2 -40.40 -4.68 -15.76
N GLU A 3 -41.48 -4.52 -16.53
CA GLU A 3 -41.73 -5.34 -17.74
C GLU A 3 -40.72 -5.10 -18.86
N MET A 4 -40.21 -3.86 -18.97
CA MET A 4 -39.18 -3.49 -19.95
C MET A 4 -37.81 -4.09 -19.57
N LEU A 5 -37.50 -4.14 -18.28
CA LEU A 5 -36.36 -4.86 -17.71
C LEU A 5 -36.48 -6.38 -17.92
N LEU A 6 -37.68 -6.94 -17.71
CA LEU A 6 -37.96 -8.37 -17.88
C LEU A 6 -37.86 -8.81 -19.34
N GLN A 7 -38.36 -8.02 -20.28
CA GLN A 7 -38.21 -8.28 -21.72
C GLN A 7 -36.76 -8.15 -22.18
N TRP A 8 -36.01 -7.17 -21.68
CA TRP A 8 -34.58 -7.02 -21.97
C TRP A 8 -33.77 -8.21 -21.43
N TYR A 9 -34.04 -8.65 -20.20
CA TYR A 9 -33.46 -9.84 -19.60
C TYR A 9 -33.76 -11.08 -20.43
N ARG A 10 -35.03 -11.33 -20.80
CA ARG A 10 -35.44 -12.50 -21.59
C ARG A 10 -34.84 -12.54 -22.99
N ARG A 11 -34.53 -11.39 -23.59
CA ARG A 11 -33.95 -11.28 -24.94
C ARG A 11 -32.42 -11.42 -24.94
N ARG A 12 -31.75 -11.03 -23.85
CA ARG A 12 -30.28 -11.12 -23.70
C ARG A 12 -29.81 -12.39 -22.98
N PHE A 13 -30.63 -12.95 -22.08
CA PHE A 13 -30.41 -14.22 -21.39
C PHE A 13 -31.12 -15.41 -22.07
N ALA A 14 -31.62 -15.26 -23.30
CA ALA A 14 -32.11 -16.38 -24.11
C ALA A 14 -30.98 -17.24 -24.70
N ASP A 15 -29.75 -16.71 -24.76
CA ASP A 15 -28.57 -17.49 -25.16
C ASP A 15 -28.06 -18.30 -23.95
N PRO A 16 -28.11 -19.65 -24.00
CA PRO A 16 -27.62 -20.51 -22.92
C PRO A 16 -26.16 -20.20 -22.55
N GLN A 17 -25.37 -19.75 -23.53
CA GLN A 17 -23.98 -19.34 -23.34
C GLN A 17 -23.84 -18.06 -22.52
N ALA A 18 -24.71 -17.08 -22.72
CA ALA A 18 -24.69 -15.82 -21.96
C ALA A 18 -25.09 -16.07 -20.50
N VAL A 19 -26.09 -16.93 -20.27
CA VAL A 19 -26.49 -17.33 -18.91
C VAL A 19 -25.39 -18.12 -18.23
N ALA A 20 -24.73 -19.04 -18.94
CA ALA A 20 -23.60 -19.81 -18.42
C ALA A 20 -22.41 -18.89 -18.06
N LEU A 21 -22.04 -17.95 -18.92
CA LEU A 21 -20.98 -16.96 -18.65
C LEU A 21 -21.31 -16.08 -17.45
N PHE A 22 -22.56 -15.59 -17.37
CA PHE A 22 -23.00 -14.76 -16.26
C PHE A 22 -23.00 -15.54 -14.93
N THR A 23 -23.44 -16.80 -14.97
CA THR A 23 -23.40 -17.70 -13.81
C THR A 23 -21.97 -18.00 -13.40
N LEU A 24 -21.08 -18.30 -14.35
CA LEU A 24 -19.65 -18.53 -14.09
C LEU A 24 -18.98 -17.29 -13.50
N LEU A 25 -19.32 -16.10 -13.99
CA LEU A 25 -18.77 -14.84 -13.48
C LEU A 25 -19.23 -14.56 -12.05
N ILE A 26 -20.51 -14.78 -11.73
CA ILE A 26 -21.02 -14.63 -10.37
C ILE A 26 -20.38 -15.66 -9.44
N VAL A 27 -20.33 -16.94 -9.84
CA VAL A 27 -19.74 -18.01 -9.04
C VAL A 27 -18.25 -17.75 -8.82
N GLY A 28 -17.51 -17.38 -9.88
CA GLY A 28 -16.10 -17.01 -9.79
C GLY A 28 -15.86 -15.82 -8.87
N PHE A 29 -16.70 -14.77 -8.97
CA PHE A 29 -16.62 -13.62 -8.08
C PHE A 29 -16.92 -13.99 -6.62
N CYS A 30 -17.94 -14.81 -6.37
CA CYS A 30 -18.24 -15.31 -5.03
C CYS A 30 -17.06 -16.11 -4.46
N ILE A 31 -16.45 -17.00 -5.25
CA ILE A 31 -15.26 -17.75 -4.81
C ILE A 31 -14.12 -16.79 -4.46
N ILE A 32 -13.80 -15.82 -5.33
CA ILE A 32 -12.74 -14.83 -5.07
C ILE A 32 -13.05 -14.00 -3.83
N PHE A 33 -14.30 -13.59 -3.64
CA PHE A 33 -14.69 -12.75 -2.50
C PHE A 33 -14.59 -13.52 -1.18
N PHE A 34 -15.21 -14.71 -1.10
CA PHE A 34 -15.22 -15.52 0.13
C PHE A 34 -13.85 -16.10 0.45
N PHE A 35 -13.07 -16.50 -0.55
CA PHE A 35 -11.74 -17.07 -0.36
C PHE A 35 -10.61 -16.06 -0.55
N SER A 36 -10.91 -14.75 -0.59
CA SER A 36 -9.94 -13.68 -0.86
C SER A 36 -8.70 -13.75 0.03
N ASN A 37 -8.84 -14.04 1.32
CA ASN A 37 -7.71 -14.16 2.24
C ASN A 37 -6.71 -15.29 1.90
N ILE A 38 -7.19 -16.38 1.28
CA ILE A 38 -6.34 -17.53 0.89
C ILE A 38 -5.90 -17.39 -0.58
N LEU A 39 -6.78 -16.87 -1.44
CA LEU A 39 -6.49 -16.65 -2.87
C LEU A 39 -5.54 -15.48 -3.10
N ALA A 40 -5.54 -14.45 -2.25
CA ALA A 40 -4.67 -13.29 -2.39
C ALA A 40 -3.18 -13.67 -2.45
N PRO A 41 -2.60 -14.43 -1.48
CA PRO A 41 -1.20 -14.83 -1.58
C PRO A 41 -0.93 -15.74 -2.78
N LEU A 42 -1.89 -16.58 -3.19
CA LEU A 42 -1.77 -17.42 -4.39
C LEU A 42 -1.70 -16.58 -5.67
N LEU A 43 -2.60 -15.61 -5.83
CA LEU A 43 -2.60 -14.68 -6.98
C LEU A 43 -1.31 -13.88 -7.04
N VAL A 44 -0.86 -13.36 -5.90
CA VAL A 44 0.42 -12.63 -5.81
C VAL A 44 1.59 -13.54 -6.19
N ALA A 45 1.62 -14.79 -5.72
CA ALA A 45 2.64 -15.75 -6.08
C ALA A 45 2.68 -16.03 -7.58
N ILE A 46 1.53 -16.22 -8.24
CA ILE A 46 1.45 -16.43 -9.69
C ILE A 46 1.96 -15.21 -10.46
N VAL A 47 1.54 -14.00 -10.08
CA VAL A 47 1.99 -12.76 -10.73
C VAL A 47 3.50 -12.58 -10.56
N LEU A 48 4.04 -12.83 -9.37
CA LEU A 48 5.47 -12.77 -9.11
C LEU A 48 6.23 -13.84 -9.88
N ALA A 49 5.74 -15.08 -9.91
CA ALA A 49 6.36 -16.16 -10.69
C ALA A 49 6.49 -15.75 -12.17
N TYR A 50 5.43 -15.22 -12.76
CA TYR A 50 5.45 -14.72 -14.14
C TYR A 50 6.43 -13.55 -14.34
N LEU A 51 6.51 -12.63 -13.37
CA LEU A 51 7.44 -11.51 -13.41
C LEU A 51 8.91 -11.96 -13.30
N LEU A 52 9.19 -12.99 -12.49
CA LEU A 52 10.51 -13.58 -12.32
C LEU A 52 10.89 -14.55 -13.46
N GLU A 53 9.93 -14.99 -14.28
CA GLU A 53 10.20 -15.85 -15.43
C GLU A 53 10.99 -15.12 -16.53
N TRP A 54 10.77 -13.82 -16.71
CA TRP A 54 11.56 -13.02 -17.64
C TRP A 54 13.07 -12.96 -17.31
N PRO A 55 13.50 -12.55 -16.10
CA PRO A 55 14.92 -12.53 -15.75
C PRO A 55 15.54 -13.93 -15.74
N THR A 56 14.78 -14.98 -15.39
CA THR A 56 15.29 -16.37 -15.43
C THR A 56 15.60 -16.83 -16.84
N HIS A 57 14.77 -16.46 -17.81
CA HIS A 57 15.07 -16.72 -19.22
C HIS A 57 16.32 -16.00 -19.72
N ILE A 58 16.59 -14.78 -19.24
CA ILE A 58 17.83 -14.06 -19.60
C ILE A 58 19.05 -14.84 -19.10
N LEU A 59 19.01 -15.33 -17.87
CA LEU A 59 20.12 -16.08 -17.28
C LEU A 59 20.32 -17.47 -17.92
N GLN A 60 19.23 -18.10 -18.37
CA GLN A 60 19.30 -19.33 -19.17
C GLN A 60 19.97 -19.11 -20.53
N ARG A 61 19.76 -17.96 -21.18
CA ARG A 61 20.44 -17.63 -22.45
C ARG A 61 21.96 -17.47 -22.31
N VAL A 62 22.45 -17.21 -21.10
CA VAL A 62 23.89 -17.14 -20.78
C VAL A 62 24.50 -18.53 -20.53
N GLY A 63 23.69 -19.60 -20.58
CA GLY A 63 24.15 -21.00 -20.47
C GLY A 63 23.93 -21.65 -19.11
N CYS A 64 23.20 -21.02 -18.18
CA CYS A 64 22.82 -21.62 -16.91
C CYS A 64 21.67 -22.62 -17.07
N SER A 65 21.71 -23.74 -16.34
CA SER A 65 20.58 -24.67 -16.27
C SER A 65 19.38 -24.01 -15.60
N ARG A 66 18.16 -24.39 -16.00
CA ARG A 66 16.90 -23.79 -15.52
C ARG A 66 16.82 -23.73 -13.99
N VAL A 67 17.24 -24.80 -13.31
CA VAL A 67 17.19 -24.89 -11.85
C VAL A 67 18.14 -23.89 -11.19
N VAL A 68 19.35 -23.73 -11.71
CA VAL A 68 20.34 -22.78 -11.19
C VAL A 68 19.92 -21.34 -11.49
N ALA A 69 19.35 -21.08 -12.66
CA ALA A 69 18.85 -19.75 -13.00
C ALA A 69 17.71 -19.30 -12.07
N VAL A 70 16.75 -20.20 -11.82
CA VAL A 70 15.62 -19.95 -10.91
C VAL A 70 16.12 -19.75 -9.48
N SER A 71 17.02 -20.59 -8.98
CA SER A 71 17.51 -20.47 -7.60
C SER A 71 18.28 -19.17 -7.35
N ILE A 72 19.13 -18.75 -8.29
CA ILE A 72 19.87 -17.48 -8.18
C ILE A 72 18.91 -16.30 -8.13
N ILE A 73 17.95 -16.24 -9.05
CA ILE A 73 17.04 -15.09 -9.16
C ILE A 73 16.06 -15.05 -7.99
N LEU A 74 15.55 -16.20 -7.55
CA LEU A 74 14.72 -16.30 -6.37
C LEU A 74 15.47 -15.82 -5.12
N THR A 75 16.73 -16.26 -4.95
CA THR A 75 17.56 -15.86 -3.81
C THR A 75 17.85 -14.36 -3.83
N LEU A 76 18.19 -13.81 -5.00
CA LEU A 76 18.43 -12.39 -5.19
C LEU A 76 17.17 -11.55 -4.89
N PHE A 77 16.04 -11.96 -5.45
CA PHE A 77 14.75 -11.29 -5.25
C PHE A 77 14.31 -11.33 -3.79
N ALA A 78 14.43 -12.49 -3.14
CA ALA A 78 14.13 -12.63 -1.71
C ALA A 78 15.07 -11.77 -0.86
N GLY A 79 16.36 -11.73 -1.18
CA GLY A 79 17.35 -10.89 -0.49
C GLY A 79 17.05 -9.40 -0.61
N ILE A 80 16.76 -8.91 -1.82
CA ILE A 80 16.38 -7.50 -2.05
C ILE A 80 15.08 -7.18 -1.31
N SER A 81 14.07 -8.05 -1.42
CA SER A 81 12.78 -7.85 -0.76
C SER A 81 12.95 -7.80 0.76
N ALA A 82 13.73 -8.71 1.34
CA ALA A 82 14.07 -8.71 2.76
C ALA A 82 14.79 -7.41 3.16
N MET A 83 15.75 -6.92 2.36
CA MET A 83 16.42 -5.65 2.61
C MET A 83 15.44 -4.47 2.61
N VAL A 84 14.53 -4.40 1.64
CA VAL A 84 13.51 -3.36 1.56
C VAL A 84 12.62 -3.38 2.80
N ILE A 85 12.14 -4.57 3.20
CA ILE A 85 11.16 -4.71 4.27
C ILE A 85 11.81 -4.53 5.65
N LEU A 86 13.03 -5.02 5.85
CA LEU A 86 13.70 -5.01 7.15
C LEU A 86 14.52 -3.74 7.39
N ILE A 87 14.95 -3.03 6.34
CA ILE A 87 15.80 -1.83 6.47
C ILE A 87 15.07 -0.59 5.95
N ILE A 88 14.60 -0.61 4.71
CA ILE A 88 14.04 0.59 4.06
C ILE A 88 12.67 0.96 4.62
N ALA A 89 11.76 -0.01 4.77
CA ALA A 89 10.42 0.22 5.31
C ALA A 89 10.43 0.79 6.75
N PRO A 90 11.20 0.23 7.72
CA PRO A 90 11.21 0.79 9.08
C PRO A 90 11.90 2.15 9.12
N THR A 91 12.95 2.37 8.34
CA THR A 91 13.61 3.68 8.27
C THR A 91 12.70 4.73 7.64
N ALA A 92 12.01 4.43 6.55
CA ALA A 92 11.01 5.32 5.94
C ALA A 92 9.86 5.62 6.89
N TRP A 93 9.40 4.62 7.64
CA TRP A 93 8.37 4.80 8.67
C TRP A 93 8.84 5.73 9.79
N GLN A 94 10.03 5.49 10.32
CA GLN A 94 10.63 6.30 11.37
C GLN A 94 10.89 7.74 10.88
N GLN A 95 11.33 7.92 9.64
CA GLN A 95 11.47 9.23 9.01
C GLN A 95 10.12 9.96 8.89
N GLY A 96 9.05 9.24 8.53
CA GLY A 96 7.70 9.80 8.49
C GLY A 96 7.19 10.26 9.87
N LEU A 97 7.45 9.46 10.92
CA LEU A 97 7.11 9.82 12.30
C LEU A 97 7.90 11.04 12.79
N ASN A 98 9.20 11.11 12.48
CA ASN A 98 10.04 12.26 12.81
C ASN A 98 9.51 13.51 12.11
N LEU A 99 9.12 13.44 10.84
CA LEU A 99 8.53 14.58 10.13
C LEU A 99 7.26 15.09 10.82
N VAL A 100 6.35 14.20 11.25
CA VAL A 100 5.15 14.58 11.99
C VAL A 100 5.46 15.20 13.35
N THR A 101 6.50 14.69 14.02
CA THR A 101 6.94 15.18 15.33
C THR A 101 7.68 16.52 15.23
N ASP A 102 8.39 16.75 14.12
CA ASP A 102 9.18 17.96 13.88
C ASP A 102 8.35 19.09 13.27
N LEU A 103 7.26 18.77 12.55
CA LEU A 103 6.29 19.73 12.01
C LEU A 103 5.86 20.83 13.01
N PRO A 104 5.45 20.55 14.26
CA PRO A 104 5.11 21.60 15.22
C PRO A 104 6.28 22.56 15.49
N SER A 105 7.50 22.04 15.61
CA SER A 105 8.68 22.87 15.84
C SER A 105 9.02 23.74 14.62
N MET A 106 8.82 23.22 13.41
CA MET A 106 8.98 23.97 12.17
C MET A 106 7.93 25.09 12.06
N VAL A 107 6.69 24.80 12.43
CA VAL A 107 5.59 25.78 12.47
C VAL A 107 5.84 26.84 13.55
N ASN A 108 6.37 26.47 14.71
CA ASN A 108 6.72 27.45 15.76
C ASN A 108 7.84 28.39 15.30
N ARG A 109 8.89 27.86 14.65
CA ARG A 109 9.96 28.69 14.05
C ARG A 109 9.42 29.60 12.93
N PHE A 110 8.46 29.10 12.14
CA PHE A 110 7.78 29.91 11.14
C PHE A 110 6.93 31.01 11.80
N ASN A 111 6.25 30.73 12.91
CA ASN A 111 5.51 31.72 13.69
C ASN A 111 6.43 32.77 14.32
N GLU A 112 7.57 32.38 14.89
CA GLU A 112 8.57 33.32 15.41
C GLU A 112 9.08 34.26 14.30
N PHE A 113 9.36 33.71 13.11
CA PHE A 113 9.71 34.53 11.95
C PHE A 113 8.54 35.43 11.52
N ALA A 114 7.32 34.90 11.49
CA ALA A 114 6.11 35.65 11.16
C ALA A 114 5.81 36.76 12.18
N GLN A 115 6.16 36.60 13.45
CA GLN A 115 5.99 37.63 14.49
C GLN A 115 6.98 38.80 14.33
N THR A 116 8.11 38.59 13.65
CA THR A 116 9.00 39.72 13.27
C THR A 116 8.45 40.55 12.10
N LEU A 117 7.42 40.07 11.38
CA LEU A 117 6.80 40.82 10.27
C LEU A 117 5.87 41.96 10.74
N PRO A 118 4.98 41.80 11.73
CA PRO A 118 4.16 42.88 12.31
C PRO A 118 4.98 44.06 12.83
N ASP A 119 6.12 43.79 13.48
CA ASP A 119 7.04 44.83 13.96
C ASP A 119 7.63 45.66 12.81
N ARG A 120 7.73 45.09 11.61
CA ARG A 120 8.24 45.76 10.40
C ARG A 120 7.13 46.32 9.49
N TYR A 121 5.93 45.75 9.52
CA TYR A 121 4.79 46.11 8.68
C TYR A 121 3.45 46.09 9.44
N PRO A 122 3.26 46.99 10.41
CA PRO A 122 2.08 47.01 11.29
C PRO A 122 0.76 47.36 10.58
N ALA A 123 0.81 47.86 9.34
CA ALA A 123 -0.38 48.20 8.55
C ALA A 123 -1.03 47.01 7.81
N LEU A 124 -0.38 45.83 7.80
CA LEU A 124 -0.78 44.68 6.97
C LEU A 124 -1.13 43.41 7.77
N VAL A 125 -0.75 43.32 9.06
CA VAL A 125 -0.91 42.10 9.87
C VAL A 125 -1.41 42.44 11.28
N ASP A 126 -2.60 41.94 11.64
CA ASP A 126 -3.23 42.10 12.95
C ASP A 126 -2.87 40.94 13.90
N ALA A 127 -2.48 41.25 15.14
CA ALA A 127 -1.94 40.28 16.10
C ALA A 127 -2.97 39.20 16.50
N GLY A 128 -4.27 39.54 16.50
CA GLY A 128 -5.34 38.60 16.86
C GLY A 128 -5.54 37.45 15.86
N ILE A 129 -5.14 37.62 14.60
CA ILE A 129 -5.22 36.57 13.59
C ILE A 129 -4.13 35.51 13.82
N ILE A 130 -2.95 35.94 14.28
CA ILE A 130 -1.82 35.05 14.58
C ILE A 130 -2.16 34.14 15.78
N ASP A 131 -2.76 34.69 16.83
CA ASP A 131 -3.16 33.90 18.01
C ASP A 131 -4.24 32.86 17.69
N MET A 132 -5.27 33.21 16.91
CA MET A 132 -6.30 32.25 16.49
C MET A 132 -5.74 31.14 15.58
N MET A 133 -4.76 31.45 14.73
CA MET A 133 -4.06 30.45 13.92
C MET A 133 -3.20 29.53 14.79
N ALA A 134 -2.48 30.09 15.77
CA ALA A 134 -1.63 29.33 16.68
C ALA A 134 -2.45 28.33 17.52
N ASP A 135 -3.61 28.74 18.04
CA ASP A 135 -4.50 27.85 18.81
C ASP A 135 -5.13 26.75 17.95
N ASN A 136 -5.57 27.06 16.72
CA ASN A 136 -6.07 26.04 15.78
C ASN A 136 -4.98 25.04 15.36
N LEU A 137 -3.74 25.52 15.16
CA LEU A 137 -2.59 24.67 14.84
C LEU A 137 -2.25 23.75 16.02
N ARG A 138 -2.23 24.26 17.25
CA ARG A 138 -1.99 23.46 18.47
C ARG A 138 -3.02 22.34 18.63
N GLY A 139 -4.30 22.64 18.42
CA GLY A 139 -5.36 21.62 18.49
C GLY A 139 -5.19 20.50 17.45
N ARG A 140 -4.86 20.85 16.21
CA ARG A 140 -4.63 19.87 15.13
C ARG A 140 -3.35 19.05 15.35
N LEU A 141 -2.29 19.68 15.82
CA LEU A 141 -1.02 19.01 16.15
C LEU A 141 -1.18 17.95 17.25
N SER A 142 -1.97 18.24 18.28
CA SER A 142 -2.28 17.26 19.33
C SER A 142 -3.00 16.02 18.76
N SER A 143 -3.99 16.21 17.88
CA SER A 143 -4.70 15.10 17.24
C SER A 143 -3.83 14.29 16.26
N MET A 144 -2.90 14.95 15.56
CA MET A 144 -1.92 14.29 14.68
C MET A 144 -0.91 13.46 15.48
N ALA A 145 -0.47 13.97 16.64
CA ALA A 145 0.43 13.23 17.52
C ALA A 145 -0.23 11.95 18.06
N GLU A 146 -1.49 12.01 18.49
CA GLU A 146 -2.22 10.82 18.95
C GLU A 146 -2.41 9.77 17.83
N THR A 147 -2.67 10.25 16.60
CA THR A 147 -2.83 9.39 15.42
C THR A 147 -1.49 8.73 15.02
N ALA A 148 -0.38 9.48 15.07
CA ALA A 148 0.95 8.97 14.77
C ALA A 148 1.36 7.85 15.75
N VAL A 149 1.04 8.00 17.05
CA VAL A 149 1.28 6.95 18.05
C VAL A 149 0.46 5.68 17.74
N LYS A 150 -0.84 5.82 17.47
CA LYS A 150 -1.71 4.68 17.10
C LYS A 150 -1.23 3.96 15.83
N MET A 151 -0.83 4.71 14.81
CA MET A 151 -0.27 4.14 13.58
C MET A 151 1.07 3.45 13.79
N SER A 152 1.91 3.93 14.72
CA SER A 152 3.20 3.29 15.02
C SER A 152 3.02 1.88 15.57
N VAL A 153 2.03 1.68 16.44
CA VAL A 153 1.68 0.36 16.97
C VAL A 153 1.10 -0.55 15.87
N ALA A 154 0.24 0.00 15.00
CA ALA A 154 -0.32 -0.75 13.87
C ALA A 154 0.74 -1.15 12.83
N SER A 155 1.73 -0.29 12.57
CA SER A 155 2.86 -0.53 11.66
C SER A 155 3.69 -1.73 12.09
N LEU A 156 3.99 -1.87 13.39
CA LEU A 156 4.67 -3.05 13.94
C LEU A 156 3.94 -4.35 13.61
N ILE A 157 2.61 -4.39 13.80
CA ILE A 157 1.77 -5.56 13.48
C ILE A 157 1.76 -5.83 11.97
N GLY A 158 1.70 -4.77 11.16
CA GLY A 158 1.78 -4.85 9.70
C GLY A 158 3.12 -5.42 9.20
N MET A 159 4.24 -4.98 9.77
CA MET A 159 5.56 -5.53 9.45
C MET A 159 5.67 -7.02 9.78
N PHE A 160 5.11 -7.46 10.91
CA PHE A 160 5.06 -8.89 11.26
C PHE A 160 4.27 -9.70 10.22
N THR A 161 3.10 -9.19 9.80
CA THR A 161 2.28 -9.83 8.76
C THR A 161 3.04 -9.93 7.44
N LEU A 162 3.73 -8.85 7.06
CA LEU A 162 4.49 -8.78 5.83
C LEU A 162 5.74 -9.66 5.87
N ALA A 163 6.39 -9.80 7.02
CA ALA A 163 7.49 -10.75 7.22
C ALA A 163 7.02 -12.21 7.06
N ILE A 164 5.83 -12.55 7.56
CA ILE A 164 5.23 -13.88 7.33
C ILE A 164 4.99 -14.12 5.83
N TYR A 165 4.44 -13.13 5.13
CA TYR A 165 4.20 -13.24 3.68
C TYR A 165 5.48 -13.33 2.88
N LEU A 166 6.54 -12.62 3.28
CA LEU A 166 7.85 -12.70 2.66
C LEU A 166 8.46 -14.10 2.73
N VAL A 167 8.15 -14.89 3.76
CA VAL A 167 8.60 -16.29 3.84
C VAL A 167 7.66 -17.22 3.08
N LEU A 168 6.35 -17.03 3.23
CA LEU A 168 5.34 -17.92 2.67
C LEU A 168 5.29 -17.84 1.13
N VAL A 169 5.41 -16.65 0.55
CA VAL A 169 5.25 -16.44 -0.89
C VAL A 169 6.41 -17.07 -1.69
N PRO A 170 7.69 -16.84 -1.39
CA PRO A 170 8.80 -17.51 -2.10
C PRO A 170 8.78 -19.01 -1.91
N LEU A 171 8.35 -19.48 -0.73
CA LEU A 171 8.18 -20.91 -0.48
C LEU A 171 7.14 -21.49 -1.44
N MET A 172 5.99 -20.85 -1.61
CA MET A 172 5.01 -21.28 -2.60
C MET A 172 5.54 -21.17 -4.03
N VAL A 173 6.19 -20.06 -4.41
CA VAL A 173 6.76 -19.88 -5.76
C VAL A 173 7.81 -20.93 -6.10
N PHE A 174 8.57 -21.45 -5.12
CA PHE A 174 9.52 -22.52 -5.37
C PHE A 174 8.86 -23.86 -5.71
N PHE A 175 7.64 -24.11 -5.22
CA PHE A 175 6.92 -25.37 -5.42
C PHE A 175 6.01 -25.41 -6.66
N TYR A 176 5.69 -24.26 -7.25
CA TYR A 176 4.88 -24.13 -8.47
C TYR A 176 5.76 -23.87 -9.70
#